data_AF-A0A7Y4WAZ6-F1
#
_entry.id   AF-A0A7Y4WAZ6-F1
#
_cell.length_a   1.000
_cell.length_b   1.000
_cell.length_c   1.000
_cell.angle_alpha   90.00
_cell.angle_beta   90.00
_cell.angle_gamma   90.00
#
_symmetry.space_group_name_H-M   'P 1'
#
loop_
_entity.id
_entity.type
_entity.pdbx_description
1 polymer ?
#
loop_
_entity_poly.entity_id
_entity_poly.type
_entity_poly.pdbx_seq_one_letter_code
_entity_poly.pdbx_strand_id
1 'polypeptide(L)'
;MALVSQATNLLAPAASVVAGQAYVRDTQTNQTSLVSQDNSGGSVPGNAASSTPSISGDGRFVAFVSSATNLVTVPPASAVLDVYIRAIP
;
A
#
# COMPACT_ATOMS: atom_id res chain seq x y z
N MET A 1 -9.67 15.14 5.83
CA MET A 1 -8.49 15.02 6.73
C MET A 1 -8.14 13.54 6.76
N ALA A 2 -7.23 13.08 5.91
CA ALA A 2 -6.90 11.66 5.79
C ALA A 2 -5.70 11.31 6.68
N LEU A 3 -5.83 10.26 7.50
CA LEU A 3 -4.70 9.71 8.26
C LEU A 3 -4.12 8.52 7.51
N VAL A 4 -2.80 8.45 7.47
CA VAL A 4 -2.05 7.33 6.91
C VAL A 4 -1.68 6.38 8.06
N SER A 5 -2.04 5.10 7.95
CA SER A 5 -1.77 4.10 8.99
C SER A 5 -0.89 2.97 8.45
N GLN A 6 0.13 2.61 9.23
CA GLN A 6 1.08 1.52 8.94
C GLN A 6 0.76 0.25 9.73
N ALA A 7 -0.53 -0.02 9.99
CA ALA A 7 -0.93 -1.13 10.84
C ALA A 7 -0.70 -2.50 10.15
N THR A 8 -0.06 -3.43 10.85
CA THR A 8 0.28 -4.78 10.38
C THR A 8 -0.86 -5.80 10.50
N ASN A 9 -2.05 -5.44 10.99
CA ASN A 9 -3.11 -6.40 11.35
C ASN A 9 -4.54 -5.84 11.16
N LEU A 10 -4.92 -5.32 9.99
CA LEU A 10 -6.32 -4.91 9.76
C LEU A 10 -7.24 -5.99 9.17
N LEU A 11 -6.73 -7.12 8.63
CA LEU A 11 -7.53 -8.30 8.23
C LEU A 11 -6.71 -9.59 8.36
N ALA A 12 -7.32 -10.71 8.79
CA ALA A 12 -6.69 -12.04 8.96
C ALA A 12 -7.18 -13.07 7.90
N PRO A 13 -6.57 -14.27 7.76
CA PRO A 13 -5.15 -14.59 7.65
C PRO A 13 -4.85 -15.25 6.29
N ALA A 14 -4.01 -14.64 5.45
CA ALA A 14 -3.45 -15.32 4.29
C ALA A 14 -2.00 -14.88 4.07
N ALA A 15 -1.09 -15.78 4.45
CA ALA A 15 0.31 -15.92 4.06
C ALA A 15 1.08 -14.65 3.65
N SER A 16 1.84 -14.05 4.58
CA SER A 16 3.31 -14.18 4.64
C SER A 16 3.90 -13.18 5.65
N VAL A 17 4.70 -13.71 6.59
CA VAL A 17 5.61 -13.04 7.56
C VAL A 17 5.67 -11.49 7.57
N VAL A 18 5.04 -10.87 8.57
CA VAL A 18 5.40 -9.59 9.24
C VAL A 18 5.75 -8.36 8.37
N ALA A 19 5.42 -8.35 7.08
CA ALA A 19 5.70 -7.24 6.19
C ALA A 19 4.68 -6.10 6.43
N GLY A 20 5.16 -4.91 6.80
CA GLY A 20 4.33 -3.71 6.93
C GLY A 20 3.57 -3.43 5.63
N GLN A 21 2.27 -3.11 5.73
CA GLN A 21 1.43 -2.74 4.59
C GLN A 21 1.00 -1.28 4.75
N ALA A 22 0.79 -0.61 3.62
CA ALA A 22 0.31 0.77 3.60
C ALA A 22 -1.21 0.80 3.39
N TYR A 23 -1.91 1.50 4.27
CA TYR A 23 -3.35 1.72 4.21
C TYR A 23 -3.69 3.20 4.24
N VAL A 24 -4.79 3.55 3.57
CA VAL A 24 -5.43 4.86 3.65
C VAL A 24 -6.76 4.72 4.35
N ARG A 25 -7.03 5.62 5.29
CA ARG A 25 -8.33 5.77 5.93
C ARG A 25 -9.01 7.03 5.43
N ASP A 26 -10.14 6.86 4.77
CA ASP A 26 -11.11 7.93 4.60
C ASP A 26 -11.88 8.12 5.92
N THR A 27 -11.72 9.27 6.56
CA THR A 27 -12.36 9.59 7.84
C THR A 27 -13.79 10.11 7.67
N GLN A 28 -14.18 10.56 6.47
CA GLN A 28 -15.54 11.01 6.18
C GLN A 28 -16.46 9.81 5.99
N THR A 29 -16.01 8.83 5.20
CA THR A 29 -16.79 7.62 4.92
C THR A 29 -16.46 6.45 5.85
N ASN A 30 -15.44 6.60 6.72
CA ASN A 30 -14.92 5.55 7.58
C ASN A 30 -14.40 4.31 6.83
N GLN A 31 -14.08 4.44 5.55
CA GLN A 31 -13.55 3.34 4.75
C GLN A 31 -12.02 3.26 4.85
N THR A 32 -11.50 2.03 4.91
CA THR A 32 -10.05 1.78 4.88
C THR A 32 -9.71 0.97 3.65
N SER A 33 -8.72 1.43 2.88
CA SER A 33 -8.28 0.80 1.65
C SER A 33 -6.81 0.44 1.72
N LEU A 34 -6.47 -0.76 1.25
CA LEU A 34 -5.08 -1.19 1.07
C LEU A 34 -4.50 -0.45 -0.14
N VAL A 35 -3.39 0.27 0.04
CA VAL A 35 -2.73 0.97 -1.07
C VAL A 35 -1.49 0.24 -1.58
N SER A 36 -0.84 -0.57 -0.72
CA SER A 36 0.21 -1.52 -1.10
C SER A 36 -0.35 -2.82 -1.65
N GLN A 37 -1.26 -2.72 -2.60
CA GLN A 37 -1.83 -3.85 -3.34
C GLN A 37 -1.32 -3.90 -4.77
N ASP A 38 -1.47 -5.04 -5.41
CA ASP A 38 -1.20 -5.24 -6.83
C ASP A 38 -2.13 -4.41 -7.74
N ASN A 39 -1.80 -4.36 -9.03
CA ASN A 39 -2.59 -3.67 -10.05
C ASN A 39 -3.72 -4.54 -10.65
N SER A 40 -3.96 -5.74 -10.14
CA SER A 40 -4.97 -6.66 -10.71
C SER A 40 -6.41 -6.27 -10.39
N GLY A 41 -6.61 -5.27 -9.51
CA GLY A 41 -7.93 -4.85 -9.02
C GLY A 41 -8.47 -5.75 -7.90
N GLY A 42 -7.77 -6.85 -7.56
CA GLY A 42 -8.19 -7.85 -6.56
C GLY A 42 -7.79 -7.55 -5.11
N SER A 43 -7.26 -6.36 -4.81
CA SER A 43 -6.72 -6.00 -3.49
C SER A 43 -5.70 -7.02 -2.94
N VAL A 44 -4.92 -7.65 -3.82
CA VAL A 44 -3.90 -8.61 -3.41
C VAL A 44 -2.73 -7.82 -2.79
N PRO A 45 -2.34 -8.09 -1.54
CA PRO A 45 -1.26 -7.33 -0.89
C PRO A 45 0.10 -7.55 -1.56
N GLY A 46 0.97 -6.56 -1.38
CA GLY A 46 2.38 -6.66 -1.72
C GLY A 46 3.03 -7.83 -0.99
N ASN A 47 3.87 -8.59 -1.70
CA ASN A 47 4.58 -9.76 -1.19
C ASN A 47 5.82 -9.42 -0.34
N ALA A 48 6.05 -8.14 -0.06
CA ALA A 48 7.11 -7.64 0.82
C ALA A 48 6.69 -6.34 1.53
N ALA A 49 7.58 -5.82 2.38
CA ALA A 49 7.27 -4.70 3.27
C ALA A 49 7.14 -3.38 2.50
N SER A 50 6.15 -2.58 2.93
CA SER A 50 5.91 -1.22 2.50
C SER A 50 6.06 -0.26 3.68
N SER A 51 6.62 0.93 3.43
CA SER A 51 6.96 1.91 4.46
C SER A 51 6.89 3.35 3.95
N THR A 52 7.05 4.31 4.86
CA THR A 52 7.13 5.75 4.59
C THR A 52 6.03 6.30 3.66
N PRO A 53 4.74 6.02 3.95
CA PRO A 53 3.66 6.51 3.11
C PRO A 53 3.42 8.02 3.27
N SER A 54 3.08 8.70 2.18
CA SER A 54 2.78 10.14 2.12
C SER A 54 1.59 10.39 1.20
N ILE A 55 0.61 11.18 1.67
CA ILE A 55 -0.58 11.58 0.91
C ILE A 55 -0.33 12.93 0.23
N SER A 56 -0.67 13.01 -1.06
CA SER A 56 -0.73 14.26 -1.84
C SER A 56 -1.64 15.32 -1.19
N GLY A 57 -1.32 16.60 -1.33
CA GLY A 57 -2.08 17.68 -0.68
C GLY A 57 -3.56 17.78 -1.08
N ASP A 58 -3.90 17.26 -2.27
CA ASP A 58 -5.28 17.16 -2.78
C ASP A 58 -5.96 15.82 -2.43
N GLY A 59 -5.27 14.89 -1.75
CA GLY A 59 -5.82 13.63 -1.29
C GLY A 59 -6.03 12.58 -2.37
N ARG A 60 -5.51 12.77 -3.59
CA ARG A 60 -5.78 11.88 -4.74
C ARG A 60 -4.80 10.73 -4.89
N PHE A 61 -3.63 10.85 -4.28
CA PHE A 61 -2.53 9.90 -4.41
C PHE A 61 -1.82 9.64 -3.08
N VAL A 62 -1.32 8.41 -2.93
CA VAL A 62 -0.34 8.01 -1.91
C VAL A 62 0.95 7.59 -2.58
N ALA A 63 2.07 8.14 -2.12
CA ALA A 63 3.40 7.60 -2.39
C ALA A 63 3.84 6.73 -1.21
N PHE A 64 4.49 5.60 -1.46
CA PHE A 64 5.07 4.75 -0.42
C PHE A 64 6.28 4.00 -0.96
N VAL A 65 7.18 3.58 -0.07
CA VAL A 65 8.36 2.78 -0.42
C VAL A 65 8.03 1.31 -0.23
N SER A 66 8.42 0.44 -1.16
CA SER A 66 8.21 -1.00 -1.04
C SER A 66 9.34 -1.80 -1.68
N SER A 67 9.61 -2.99 -1.15
CA SER A 67 10.46 -4.01 -1.81
C SER A 67 9.64 -5.10 -2.50
N ALA A 68 8.32 -4.91 -2.60
CA ALA A 68 7.40 -5.91 -3.15
C ALA A 68 7.50 -5.98 -4.67
N THR A 69 7.64 -7.20 -5.19
CA THR A 69 7.82 -7.46 -6.64
C THR A 69 6.51 -7.67 -7.38
N ASN A 70 5.38 -7.71 -6.67
CA ASN A 70 4.04 -7.97 -7.24
C ASN A 70 3.11 -6.74 -7.26
N LEU A 71 3.61 -5.54 -6.93
CA LEU A 71 2.77 -4.32 -6.92
C LEU A 71 2.44 -3.80 -8.32
N VAL A 72 3.28 -4.12 -9.31
CA VAL A 72 3.15 -3.71 -10.70
C VAL A 72 3.46 -4.89 -11.62
N THR A 73 2.93 -4.86 -12.84
CA THR A 73 3.09 -5.95 -13.83
C THR A 73 4.55 -6.18 -14.22
N VAL A 74 5.36 -5.11 -14.24
CA VAL A 74 6.79 -5.17 -14.53
C VAL A 74 7.53 -4.53 -13.36
N PRO A 75 8.00 -5.32 -12.38
CA PRO A 75 8.80 -4.78 -11.29
C PRO A 75 10.18 -4.35 -11.81
N PRO A 76 10.83 -3.40 -11.13
CA PRO A 76 12.23 -3.07 -11.38
C PRO A 76 13.13 -4.31 -11.23
N ALA A 77 14.25 -4.32 -11.96
CA ALA A 77 15.10 -5.50 -12.14
C ALA A 77 15.78 -6.03 -10.86
N SER A 78 15.73 -5.28 -9.77
CA SER A 78 16.33 -5.63 -8.49
C SER A 78 15.34 -5.35 -7.36
N ALA A 79 15.23 -6.26 -6.39
CA ALA A 79 14.36 -6.16 -5.20
C ALA A 79 14.83 -5.12 -4.17
N VAL A 80 15.34 -3.98 -4.66
CA VAL A 80 15.70 -2.82 -3.85
C VAL A 80 14.40 -2.09 -3.47
N LEU A 81 14.46 -1.25 -2.45
CA LEU A 81 13.33 -0.40 -2.07
C LEU A 81 13.03 0.59 -3.20
N ASP A 82 11.81 0.52 -3.73
CA ASP A 82 11.31 1.41 -4.78
C ASP A 82 10.15 2.26 -4.29
N VAL A 83 9.95 3.42 -4.94
CA VAL A 83 8.84 4.34 -4.65
C VAL A 83 7.67 4.03 -5.58
N TYR A 84 6.52 3.72 -4.99
CA TYR A 84 5.26 3.46 -5.68
C TYR A 84 4.28 4.60 -5.45
N ILE A 85 3.44 4.90 -6.44
CA ILE A 85 2.33 5.86 -6.34
C ILE A 85 1.02 5.14 -6.64
N ARG A 86 0.03 5.33 -5.77
CA ARG A 86 -1.31 4.74 -5.87
C ARG A 86 -2.37 5.84 -5.85
N ALA A 87 -3.32 5.78 -6.78
CA ALA A 87 -4.51 6.62 -6.74
C ALA A 87 -5.44 6.17 -5.61
N ILE A 88 -5.99 7.13 -4.87
CA ILE A 88 -6.99 6.92 -3.81
C ILE A 88 -8.37 7.18 -4.44
N PRO A 89 -9.38 6.34 -4.14
CA PRO A 89 -10.76 6.59 -4.54
C PRO A 89 -11.32 7.92 -4.05
#